data_AF-A0A517V8V2-F1
#
_entry.id   AF-A0A517V8V2-F1
#
_cell.length_a   1.000
_cell.length_b   1.000
_cell.length_c   1.000
_cell.angle_alpha   90.00
_cell.angle_beta   90.00
_cell.angle_gamma   90.00
#
_symmetry.space_group_name_H-M   'P 1'
#
loop_
_entity.id
_entity.type
_entity.pdbx_description
1 polymer ?
#
loop_
_entity_poly.entity_id
_entity_poly.type
_entity_poly.pdbx_seq_one_letter_code
_entity_poly.pdbx_strand_id
1 'polypeptide(L)'
;MKFARRVVFNLSLCLTLIACFSASTIVDAAEKEPTLLWPEGAPGAKGTEDADQPGLWIYSAPEDKRTGAGVVVCPGGGYGGLAVDTEGHQIAQFLNRNGISAFVLRYRLGRQYPHPIPMQDVQRAIRFVRKDAAKWGVDPQRIGVMGFSAGGHLASTAATHFDTGIRASSDSIDQISCRPDFAILCYPVITMSQDFGHKGSARNLLGESPDPELLKLMSNELQVTAETPPTFLFHTSDDKVVPPMNSVAFYQALNKAGVPAEMHIFRHGRHGVSLAPGYPALSVWPDLLLNWMKSSGFLTDAKRSAVEGTITVDGSPLRWGTITFKPVGEHTENKPAVCGRVLNGKFSIPEAYGPVQGTNSIEVINMGDFKPFPTQDDFKRVTQTGQIKFNIFSGKNDLALDLKSK
;
A
#
# COMPACT_ATOMS: atom_id res chain seq x y z
N MET A 1 -2.95 46.24 70.77
CA MET A 1 -1.93 45.89 71.79
C MET A 1 -2.31 44.55 72.41
N LYS A 2 -1.36 43.60 72.33
CA LYS A 2 -1.21 42.28 73.00
C LYS A 2 -2.41 41.72 73.78
N PHE A 3 -2.80 40.48 73.46
CA PHE A 3 -2.93 39.43 74.47
C PHE A 3 -2.57 38.07 73.89
N ALA A 4 -1.56 37.43 74.49
CA ALA A 4 -1.23 36.03 74.31
C ALA A 4 -2.07 35.19 75.29
N ARG A 5 -2.52 34.00 74.89
CA ARG A 5 -2.75 32.87 75.81
C ARG A 5 -2.69 31.54 75.04
N ARG A 6 -1.80 30.67 75.52
CA ARG A 6 -1.71 29.24 75.23
C ARG A 6 -3.01 28.54 75.62
N VAL A 7 -3.44 27.53 74.85
CA VAL A 7 -3.96 26.25 75.38
C VAL A 7 -3.59 25.11 74.43
N VAL A 8 -3.24 23.98 75.05
CA VAL A 8 -2.68 22.73 74.53
C VAL A 8 -3.78 21.75 74.09
N PHE A 9 -3.48 21.03 73.00
CA PHE A 9 -3.94 19.71 72.52
C PHE A 9 -5.36 19.17 72.83
N ASN A 10 -6.02 18.70 71.76
CA ASN A 10 -6.71 17.41 71.80
C ASN A 10 -6.63 16.69 70.44
N LEU A 11 -6.33 15.39 70.53
CA LEU A 11 -6.19 14.41 69.46
C LEU A 11 -7.47 14.28 68.61
N SER A 12 -7.32 14.31 67.29
CA SER A 12 -8.24 13.59 66.39
C SER A 12 -7.45 12.67 65.47
N LEU A 13 -7.86 11.40 65.57
CA LEU A 13 -7.51 10.24 64.79
C LEU A 13 -7.72 10.49 63.29
N CYS A 14 -6.65 10.50 62.49
CA CYS A 14 -6.74 10.40 61.03
C CYS A 14 -6.28 9.01 60.60
N LEU A 15 -7.21 8.22 60.06
CA LEU A 15 -6.96 6.94 59.43
C LEU A 15 -5.92 7.08 58.31
N THR A 16 -4.86 6.28 58.39
CA THR A 16 -3.90 6.06 57.31
C THR A 16 -4.56 5.21 56.23
N LEU A 17 -4.99 5.83 55.14
CA LEU A 17 -5.27 5.15 53.87
C LEU A 17 -3.92 4.98 53.16
N ILE A 18 -3.33 3.78 53.25
CA ILE A 18 -2.18 3.40 52.44
C ILE A 18 -2.68 3.19 51.02
N ALA A 19 -2.53 4.21 50.18
CA ALA A 19 -2.67 4.07 48.74
C ALA A 19 -1.42 3.36 48.21
N CYS A 20 -1.57 2.08 47.87
CA CYS A 20 -0.58 1.35 47.06
C CYS A 20 -0.53 1.99 45.67
N PHE A 21 0.40 2.93 45.46
CA PHE A 21 0.83 3.28 44.11
C PHE A 21 1.66 2.12 43.57
N SER A 22 1.01 1.21 42.83
CA SER A 22 1.73 0.35 41.90
C SER A 22 2.32 1.28 40.84
N ALA A 23 3.63 1.55 40.95
CA ALA A 23 4.41 2.16 39.90
C ALA A 23 4.35 1.22 38.69
N SER A 24 3.42 1.48 37.78
CA SER A 24 3.48 0.94 36.43
C SER A 24 4.74 1.51 35.79
N THR A 25 5.81 0.72 35.78
CA THR A 25 6.96 0.97 34.94
C THR A 25 6.44 1.05 33.50
N ILE A 26 6.34 2.26 32.98
CA ILE A 26 6.28 2.47 31.54
C ILE A 26 7.63 1.94 31.06
N VAL A 27 7.62 0.72 30.52
CA VAL A 27 8.78 0.19 29.83
C VAL A 27 8.87 1.05 28.58
N ASP A 28 9.77 2.02 28.62
CA ASP A 28 10.16 2.77 27.44
C ASP A 28 10.70 1.73 26.45
N ALA A 29 9.92 1.43 25.42
CA ALA A 29 10.33 0.47 24.41
C ALA A 29 11.45 1.14 23.62
N ALA A 30 12.70 0.87 24.01
CA ALA A 30 13.87 1.33 23.29
C ALA A 30 13.66 1.09 21.79
N GLU A 31 13.79 2.17 21.02
CA GLU A 31 13.55 2.14 19.58
C GLU A 31 14.49 1.09 18.96
N LYS A 32 13.92 0.13 18.24
CA LYS A 32 14.68 -1.00 17.72
C LYS A 32 15.66 -0.48 16.67
N GLU A 33 16.95 -0.70 16.86
CA GLU A 33 17.95 -0.32 15.86
C GLU A 33 17.66 -0.96 14.48
N PRO A 34 17.88 -0.22 13.37
CA PRO A 34 17.62 -0.75 12.03
C PRO A 34 18.63 -1.85 11.68
N THR A 35 18.17 -2.87 10.96
CA THR A 35 19.05 -3.88 10.36
C THR A 35 19.79 -3.28 9.17
N LEU A 36 21.11 -3.19 9.24
CA LEU A 36 21.93 -2.59 8.18
C LEU A 36 21.84 -3.38 6.86
N LEU A 37 21.75 -2.66 5.74
CA LEU A 37 21.74 -3.25 4.40
C LEU A 37 23.12 -3.77 3.96
N TRP A 38 24.17 -3.16 4.52
CA TRP A 38 25.57 -3.55 4.37
C TRP A 38 26.26 -3.48 5.74
N PRO A 39 26.28 -4.58 6.51
CA PRO A 39 26.91 -4.62 7.84
C PRO A 39 28.40 -4.25 7.82
N GLU A 40 29.09 -4.56 6.72
CA GLU A 40 30.53 -4.29 6.52
C GLU A 40 30.82 -2.90 5.90
N GLY A 41 29.80 -2.04 5.76
CA GLY A 41 29.92 -0.72 5.16
C GLY A 41 29.27 -0.61 3.78
N ALA A 42 28.42 0.41 3.60
CA ALA A 42 27.68 0.60 2.36
C ALA A 42 28.57 1.15 1.23
N PRO A 43 28.38 0.71 -0.03
CA PRO A 43 29.08 1.27 -1.17
C PRO A 43 28.92 2.80 -1.22
N GLY A 44 30.04 3.50 -1.38
CA GLY A 44 30.09 4.97 -1.42
C GLY A 44 29.90 5.68 -0.08
N ALA A 45 29.85 4.96 1.05
CA ALA A 45 29.83 5.57 2.38
C ALA A 45 31.07 6.48 2.60
N LYS A 46 30.84 7.63 3.24
CA LYS A 46 31.85 8.66 3.57
C LYS A 46 32.25 8.65 5.04
N GLY A 47 31.65 7.77 5.83
CA GLY A 47 31.85 7.65 7.27
C GLY A 47 31.18 6.39 7.81
N THR A 48 31.11 6.31 9.14
CA THR A 48 30.52 5.18 9.88
C THR A 48 29.43 5.65 10.83
N GLU A 49 28.88 6.84 10.63
CA GLU A 49 27.75 7.32 11.42
C GLU A 49 26.43 6.76 10.87
N ASP A 50 25.34 6.91 11.61
CA ASP A 50 24.01 6.44 11.17
C ASP A 50 23.58 6.99 9.80
N ALA A 51 23.99 8.23 9.49
CA ALA A 51 23.73 8.87 8.20
C ALA A 51 24.47 8.21 7.03
N ASP A 52 25.52 7.43 7.30
CA ASP A 52 26.34 6.73 6.31
C ASP A 52 25.90 5.26 6.13
N GLN A 53 25.02 4.78 7.02
CA GLN A 53 24.65 3.37 7.14
C GLN A 53 23.15 3.16 6.90
N PRO A 54 22.74 2.84 5.66
CA PRO A 54 21.34 2.58 5.36
C PRO A 54 20.90 1.24 5.95
N GLY A 55 19.63 1.17 6.35
CA GLY A 55 19.09 0.03 7.08
C GLY A 55 17.57 -0.05 7.05
N LEU A 56 17.04 -1.14 7.60
CA LEU A 56 15.61 -1.41 7.67
C LEU A 56 15.15 -1.59 9.11
N TRP A 57 14.17 -0.79 9.52
CA TRP A 57 13.33 -1.15 10.66
C TRP A 57 12.29 -2.17 10.20
N ILE A 58 12.32 -3.36 10.81
CA ILE A 58 11.53 -4.51 10.38
C ILE A 58 10.30 -4.67 11.28
N TYR A 59 9.12 -4.60 10.67
CA TYR A 59 7.81 -4.74 11.27
C TYR A 59 7.10 -5.95 10.68
N SER A 60 7.24 -7.11 11.31
CA SER A 60 6.59 -8.33 10.85
C SER A 60 5.10 -8.31 11.14
N ALA A 61 4.27 -8.67 10.15
CA ALA A 61 2.85 -8.87 10.40
C ALA A 61 2.61 -10.03 11.40
N PRO A 62 1.60 -9.91 12.28
CA PRO A 62 1.15 -11.00 13.15
C PRO A 62 0.88 -12.28 12.36
N GLU A 63 1.31 -13.43 12.88
CA GLU A 63 1.22 -14.72 12.19
C GLU A 63 -0.21 -15.09 11.78
N ASP A 64 -1.18 -14.82 12.65
CA ASP A 64 -2.60 -15.10 12.46
C ASP A 64 -3.27 -14.25 11.37
N LYS A 65 -2.66 -13.12 10.99
CA LYS A 65 -3.17 -12.19 9.98
C LYS A 65 -2.31 -12.15 8.72
N ARG A 66 -1.17 -12.84 8.72
CA ARG A 66 -0.13 -12.64 7.71
C ARG A 66 -0.64 -13.01 6.33
N THR A 67 -0.67 -12.02 5.46
CA THR A 67 -1.11 -12.17 4.06
C THR A 67 -0.04 -12.79 3.17
N GLY A 68 1.22 -12.70 3.59
CA GLY A 68 2.40 -12.97 2.76
C GLY A 68 2.90 -11.74 1.99
N ALA A 69 2.24 -10.58 2.08
CA ALA A 69 2.71 -9.34 1.48
C ALA A 69 3.81 -8.67 2.33
N GLY A 70 4.83 -8.13 1.66
CA GLY A 70 5.87 -7.28 2.25
C GLY A 70 5.94 -5.93 1.55
N VAL A 71 6.17 -4.84 2.28
CA VAL A 71 6.30 -3.49 1.70
C VAL A 71 7.55 -2.80 2.24
N VAL A 72 8.46 -2.42 1.35
CA VAL A 72 9.57 -1.51 1.66
C VAL A 72 9.03 -0.08 1.68
N VAL A 73 9.06 0.58 2.83
CA VAL A 73 8.50 1.93 3.03
C VAL A 73 9.62 2.96 2.99
N CYS A 74 9.53 3.93 2.08
CA CYS A 74 10.45 5.05 1.90
C CYS A 74 9.81 6.33 2.45
N PRO A 75 10.19 6.79 3.67
CA PRO A 75 9.68 8.04 4.22
C PRO A 75 10.03 9.24 3.34
N GLY A 76 9.24 10.32 3.41
CA GLY A 76 9.57 11.59 2.76
C GLY A 76 10.62 12.40 3.52
N GLY A 77 10.71 13.70 3.22
CA GLY A 77 11.69 14.62 3.79
C GLY A 77 12.61 15.31 2.77
N GLY A 78 12.18 15.38 1.51
CA GLY A 78 12.82 16.22 0.49
C GLY A 78 14.25 15.80 0.11
N TYR A 79 14.65 14.54 0.36
CA TYR A 79 16.05 14.09 0.31
C TYR A 79 17.00 14.83 1.27
N GLY A 80 16.50 15.63 2.22
CA GLY A 80 17.30 16.35 3.21
C GLY A 80 17.12 15.85 4.65
N GLY A 81 16.08 15.05 4.89
CA GLY A 81 15.77 14.39 6.16
C GLY A 81 14.80 13.24 5.92
N LEU A 82 14.41 12.53 6.99
CA LEU A 82 13.41 11.45 6.96
C LEU A 82 12.26 11.76 7.92
N ALA A 83 11.03 11.78 7.41
CA ALA A 83 9.82 11.84 8.25
C ALA A 83 9.47 10.44 8.81
N VAL A 84 10.44 9.79 9.46
CA VAL A 84 10.40 8.35 9.78
C VAL A 84 9.24 7.97 10.71
N ASP A 85 8.86 8.82 11.65
CA ASP A 85 7.75 8.51 12.56
C ASP A 85 6.41 8.41 11.82
N THR A 86 6.06 9.47 11.11
CA THR A 86 4.73 9.63 10.52
C THR A 86 4.60 8.92 9.17
N GLU A 87 5.66 8.86 8.38
CA GLU A 87 5.67 8.25 7.03
C GLU A 87 6.43 6.92 6.98
N GLY A 88 6.92 6.44 8.14
CA GLY A 88 7.57 5.14 8.31
C GLY A 88 6.89 4.31 9.39
N HIS A 89 7.18 4.56 10.67
CA HIS A 89 6.74 3.72 11.80
C HIS A 89 5.22 3.61 11.93
N GLN A 90 4.48 4.72 11.83
CA GLN A 90 3.01 4.68 11.87
C GLN A 90 2.40 3.97 10.66
N ILE A 91 3.03 4.11 9.49
CA ILE A 91 2.64 3.41 8.27
C ILE A 91 2.89 1.90 8.41
N ALA A 92 4.04 1.52 8.96
CA ALA A 92 4.35 0.12 9.25
C ALA A 92 3.34 -0.51 10.21
N GLN A 93 2.94 0.22 11.26
CA GLN A 93 1.89 -0.23 12.19
C GLN A 93 0.51 -0.34 11.51
N PHE A 94 0.18 0.56 10.58
CA PHE A 94 -1.03 0.44 9.76
C PHE A 94 -1.00 -0.82 8.89
N LEU A 95 0.12 -1.07 8.19
CA LEU A 95 0.29 -2.25 7.34
C LEU A 95 0.22 -3.55 8.14
N ASN A 96 0.91 -3.64 9.28
CA ASN A 96 0.91 -4.82 10.15
C ASN A 96 -0.48 -5.16 10.69
N ARG A 97 -1.27 -4.15 11.09
CA ARG A 97 -2.66 -4.36 11.54
C ARG A 97 -3.54 -5.00 10.47
N ASN A 98 -3.17 -4.82 9.19
CA ASN A 98 -3.82 -5.39 8.03
C ASN A 98 -3.06 -6.59 7.44
N GLY A 99 -2.19 -7.24 8.23
CA GLY A 99 -1.54 -8.48 7.84
C GLY A 99 -0.40 -8.34 6.83
N ILE A 100 0.11 -7.13 6.61
CA ILE A 100 1.19 -6.83 5.67
C ILE A 100 2.47 -6.52 6.46
N SER A 101 3.57 -7.24 6.16
CA SER A 101 4.88 -6.95 6.77
C SER A 101 5.46 -5.67 6.16
N ALA A 102 6.10 -4.84 6.98
CA ALA A 102 6.66 -3.56 6.55
C ALA A 102 8.14 -3.45 6.91
N PHE A 103 8.90 -2.82 6.02
CA PHE A 103 10.35 -2.64 6.13
C PHE A 103 10.65 -1.16 5.89
N VAL A 104 10.72 -0.37 6.96
CA VAL A 104 10.93 1.09 6.85
C VAL A 104 12.40 1.34 6.55
N LEU A 105 12.67 1.99 5.42
CA LEU A 105 14.00 2.25 4.92
C LEU A 105 14.57 3.54 5.50
N ARG A 106 15.69 3.41 6.23
CA ARG A 106 16.65 4.48 6.45
C ARG A 106 17.56 4.54 5.22
N TYR A 107 17.24 5.40 4.26
CA TYR A 107 18.11 5.62 3.10
C TYR A 107 19.01 6.83 3.32
N ARG A 108 20.18 6.84 2.67
CA ARG A 108 21.15 7.93 2.77
C ARG A 108 20.65 9.17 2.01
N LEU A 109 21.07 10.36 2.45
CA LEU A 109 20.43 11.63 2.08
C LEU A 109 21.39 12.75 1.70
N GLY A 110 20.81 13.77 1.08
CA GLY A 110 21.35 15.11 0.94
C GLY A 110 22.55 15.20 0.01
N ARG A 111 23.21 16.37 0.04
CA ARG A 111 24.43 16.63 -0.76
C ARG A 111 25.58 15.69 -0.39
N GLN A 112 25.52 15.05 0.78
CA GLN A 112 26.48 14.02 1.17
C GLN A 112 26.30 12.76 0.31
N TYR A 113 25.06 12.37 0.03
CA TYR A 113 24.71 11.17 -0.72
C TYR A 113 23.71 11.49 -1.85
N PRO A 114 24.16 12.17 -2.92
CA PRO A 114 23.32 12.45 -4.09
C PRO A 114 23.04 11.16 -4.88
N HIS A 115 22.28 11.28 -5.97
CA HIS A 115 22.15 10.21 -6.96
C HIS A 115 23.55 9.66 -7.36
N PRO A 116 23.75 8.34 -7.47
CA PRO A 116 22.75 7.25 -7.42
C PRO A 116 22.54 6.62 -6.03
N ILE A 117 23.10 7.19 -4.95
CA ILE A 117 23.18 6.52 -3.65
C ILE A 117 21.80 6.13 -3.07
N PRO A 118 20.80 7.01 -2.98
CA PRO A 118 19.50 6.63 -2.42
C PRO A 118 18.80 5.54 -3.26
N MET A 119 18.97 5.59 -4.59
CA MET A 119 18.43 4.58 -5.50
C MET A 119 19.04 3.19 -5.23
N GLN A 120 20.35 3.12 -4.99
CA GLN A 120 21.02 1.88 -4.62
C GLN A 120 20.53 1.36 -3.27
N ASP A 121 20.26 2.24 -2.30
CA ASP A 121 19.75 1.85 -0.98
C ASP A 121 18.36 1.19 -1.07
N VAL A 122 17.43 1.76 -1.84
CA VAL A 122 16.09 1.15 -2.02
C VAL A 122 16.14 -0.13 -2.84
N GLN A 123 16.97 -0.20 -3.87
CA GLN A 123 17.17 -1.43 -4.64
C GLN A 123 17.72 -2.53 -3.74
N ARG A 124 18.73 -2.22 -2.91
CA ARG A 124 19.29 -3.15 -1.94
C ARG A 124 18.27 -3.58 -0.90
N ALA A 125 17.42 -2.68 -0.41
CA ALA A 125 16.36 -3.01 0.52
C ALA A 125 15.38 -4.05 -0.04
N ILE A 126 14.92 -3.87 -1.29
CA ILE A 126 14.04 -4.83 -1.95
C ILE A 126 14.73 -6.20 -2.09
N ARG A 127 15.99 -6.22 -2.52
CA ARG A 127 16.78 -7.45 -2.63
C ARG A 127 16.95 -8.15 -1.29
N PHE A 128 17.23 -7.39 -0.23
CA PHE A 128 17.41 -7.89 1.14
C PHE A 128 16.14 -8.58 1.64
N VAL A 129 14.98 -7.93 1.48
CA VAL A 129 13.68 -8.51 1.86
C VAL A 129 13.40 -9.77 1.03
N ARG A 130 13.65 -9.74 -0.28
CA ARG A 130 13.40 -10.87 -1.19
C ARG A 130 14.32 -12.06 -0.92
N LYS A 131 15.59 -11.82 -0.61
CA LYS A 131 16.60 -12.85 -0.30
C LYS A 131 16.19 -13.76 0.85
N ASP A 132 15.58 -13.16 1.87
CA ASP A 132 15.17 -13.84 3.11
C ASP A 132 13.65 -13.81 3.30
N ALA A 133 12.87 -13.74 2.22
CA ALA A 133 11.41 -13.59 2.28
C ALA A 133 10.73 -14.61 3.22
N ALA A 134 11.19 -15.87 3.19
CA ALA A 134 10.72 -16.93 4.08
C ALA A 134 10.91 -16.61 5.57
N LYS A 135 12.05 -16.00 5.96
CA LYS A 135 12.33 -15.57 7.34
C LYS A 135 11.32 -14.52 7.81
N TRP A 136 10.82 -13.70 6.89
CA TRP A 136 9.86 -12.64 7.17
C TRP A 136 8.40 -13.08 7.03
N GLY A 137 8.16 -14.35 6.64
CA GLY A 137 6.83 -14.84 6.27
C GLY A 137 6.23 -14.12 5.06
N VAL A 138 7.07 -13.59 4.19
CA VAL A 138 6.69 -12.85 2.98
C VAL A 138 6.87 -13.77 1.77
N ASP A 139 5.98 -13.66 0.81
CA ASP A 139 6.10 -14.27 -0.50
C ASP A 139 7.05 -13.42 -1.36
N PRO A 140 8.14 -13.99 -1.93
CA PRO A 140 9.11 -13.25 -2.72
C PRO A 140 8.54 -12.59 -3.99
N GLN A 141 7.31 -12.97 -4.40
CA GLN A 141 6.55 -12.39 -5.52
C GLN A 141 5.46 -11.39 -5.05
N ARG A 142 5.43 -11.01 -3.77
CA ARG A 142 4.50 -10.02 -3.20
C ARG A 142 5.24 -8.99 -2.34
N ILE A 143 6.37 -8.50 -2.85
CA ILE A 143 7.19 -7.46 -2.24
C ILE A 143 6.99 -6.15 -3.00
N GLY A 144 6.24 -5.23 -2.40
CA GLY A 144 6.04 -3.90 -2.95
C GLY A 144 6.97 -2.84 -2.38
N VAL A 145 6.92 -1.65 -2.98
CA VAL A 145 7.56 -0.44 -2.46
C VAL A 145 6.50 0.64 -2.24
N MET A 146 6.59 1.35 -1.12
CA MET A 146 5.71 2.47 -0.78
C MET A 146 6.58 3.69 -0.52
N GLY A 147 6.16 4.87 -0.98
CA GLY A 147 6.91 6.09 -0.75
C GLY A 147 6.05 7.34 -0.61
N PHE A 148 6.49 8.25 0.25
CA PHE A 148 5.81 9.51 0.54
C PHE A 148 6.64 10.71 0.07
N SER A 149 6.05 11.66 -0.66
CA SER A 149 6.77 12.87 -1.12
C SER A 149 8.08 12.53 -1.86
N ALA A 150 9.25 12.94 -1.37
CA ALA A 150 10.56 12.56 -1.90
C ALA A 150 10.87 11.05 -1.78
N GLY A 151 10.35 10.38 -0.74
CA GLY A 151 10.34 8.92 -0.67
C GLY A 151 9.44 8.30 -1.74
N GLY A 152 8.39 9.01 -2.18
CA GLY A 152 7.55 8.66 -3.33
C GLY A 152 8.32 8.76 -4.65
N HIS A 153 9.23 9.74 -4.77
CA HIS A 153 10.19 9.76 -5.86
C HIS A 153 11.12 8.55 -5.79
N LEU A 154 11.67 8.23 -4.62
CA LEU A 154 12.54 7.06 -4.47
C LEU A 154 11.83 5.73 -4.79
N ALA A 155 10.58 5.58 -4.35
CA ALA A 155 9.76 4.41 -4.63
C ALA A 155 9.43 4.28 -6.12
N SER A 156 9.08 5.40 -6.80
CA SER A 156 8.87 5.38 -8.25
C SER A 156 10.17 5.17 -9.03
N THR A 157 11.32 5.62 -8.52
CA THR A 157 12.64 5.30 -9.08
C THR A 157 12.90 3.79 -8.97
N ALA A 158 12.63 3.16 -7.82
CA ALA A 158 12.74 1.71 -7.69
C ALA A 158 11.79 0.95 -8.63
N ALA A 159 10.61 1.52 -8.93
CA ALA A 159 9.63 0.94 -9.84
C ALA A 159 9.97 1.13 -11.34
N THR A 160 10.93 1.99 -11.69
CA THR A 160 11.26 2.32 -13.10
C THR A 160 12.73 2.06 -13.46
N HIS A 161 13.63 2.08 -12.49
CA HIS A 161 15.07 1.81 -12.65
C HIS A 161 15.48 0.49 -11.98
N PHE A 162 14.66 -0.54 -12.07
CA PHE A 162 15.00 -1.85 -11.52
C PHE A 162 15.84 -2.70 -12.49
N ASP A 163 16.47 -3.72 -11.96
CA ASP A 163 17.10 -4.81 -12.69
C ASP A 163 16.62 -6.16 -12.14
N THR A 164 16.83 -7.22 -12.91
CA THR A 164 16.42 -8.59 -12.57
C THR A 164 17.46 -9.35 -11.75
N GLY A 165 18.49 -8.67 -11.25
CA GLY A 165 19.65 -9.26 -10.58
C GLY A 165 20.93 -9.12 -11.40
N ILE A 166 22.04 -8.86 -10.71
CA ILE A 166 23.37 -8.71 -11.30
C ILE A 166 24.11 -10.04 -11.12
N ARG A 167 23.94 -10.96 -12.10
CA ARG A 167 24.47 -12.34 -12.02
C ARG A 167 25.98 -12.40 -11.77
N ALA A 168 26.75 -11.41 -12.21
CA ALA A 168 28.19 -11.35 -12.04
C ALA A 168 28.64 -10.79 -10.67
N SER A 169 27.71 -10.32 -9.82
CA SER A 169 28.08 -9.78 -8.51
C SER A 169 28.61 -10.87 -7.58
N SER A 170 29.66 -10.55 -6.82
CA SER A 170 30.18 -11.40 -5.75
C SER A 170 29.27 -11.40 -4.52
N ASP A 171 28.43 -10.38 -4.37
CA ASP A 171 27.42 -10.33 -3.30
C ASP A 171 26.14 -11.03 -3.76
N SER A 172 25.79 -12.12 -3.07
CA SER A 172 24.59 -12.92 -3.37
C SER A 172 23.27 -12.13 -3.31
N ILE A 173 23.19 -11.05 -2.52
CA ILE A 173 21.99 -10.21 -2.47
C ILE A 173 21.85 -9.42 -3.78
N ASP A 174 22.95 -8.96 -4.36
CA ASP A 174 22.95 -8.23 -5.64
C ASP A 174 22.70 -9.13 -6.85
N GLN A 175 22.63 -10.45 -6.67
CA GLN A 175 22.20 -11.39 -7.72
C GLN A 175 20.67 -11.50 -7.81
N ILE A 176 19.93 -10.96 -6.85
CA ILE A 176 18.45 -11.08 -6.76
C ILE A 176 17.78 -9.87 -7.40
N SER A 177 16.69 -10.04 -8.14
CA SER A 177 15.92 -8.92 -8.69
C SER A 177 15.60 -7.84 -7.65
N CYS A 178 15.74 -6.56 -8.04
CA CYS A 178 15.30 -5.41 -7.24
C CYS A 178 13.96 -4.83 -7.73
N ARG A 179 13.33 -5.43 -8.75
CA ARG A 179 12.00 -5.03 -9.22
C ARG A 179 10.96 -5.21 -8.10
N PRO A 180 10.21 -4.18 -7.67
CA PRO A 180 9.08 -4.39 -6.79
C PRO A 180 7.91 -5.05 -7.54
N ASP A 181 7.11 -5.86 -6.85
CA ASP A 181 5.96 -6.54 -7.43
C ASP A 181 4.76 -5.58 -7.61
N PHE A 182 4.72 -4.51 -6.80
CA PHE A 182 3.77 -3.40 -6.88
C PHE A 182 4.34 -2.12 -6.26
N ALA A 183 3.82 -0.96 -6.63
CA ALA A 183 4.24 0.34 -6.09
C ALA A 183 3.08 1.13 -5.49
N ILE A 184 3.34 1.85 -4.39
CA ILE A 184 2.37 2.70 -3.70
C ILE A 184 2.97 4.09 -3.51
N LEU A 185 2.39 5.10 -4.17
CA LEU A 185 2.95 6.44 -4.24
C LEU A 185 2.02 7.45 -3.58
N CYS A 186 2.46 8.01 -2.47
CA CYS A 186 1.68 8.89 -1.60
C CYS A 186 2.17 10.33 -1.78
N TYR A 187 1.33 11.19 -2.36
CA TYR A 187 1.65 12.58 -2.74
C TYR A 187 3.10 12.73 -3.27
N PRO A 188 3.50 11.90 -4.26
CA PRO A 188 4.89 11.71 -4.64
C PRO A 188 5.45 12.94 -5.36
N VAL A 189 6.72 13.23 -5.11
CA VAL A 189 7.56 13.88 -6.13
C VAL A 189 7.77 12.84 -7.24
N ILE A 190 7.65 13.24 -8.51
CA ILE A 190 7.83 12.35 -9.67
C ILE A 190 8.79 12.98 -10.67
N THR A 191 8.44 14.17 -11.14
CA THR A 191 9.23 14.85 -12.16
C THR A 191 10.26 15.76 -11.52
N MET A 192 11.46 15.76 -12.08
CA MET A 192 12.54 16.67 -11.72
C MET A 192 12.76 17.75 -12.79
N SER A 193 12.25 17.53 -14.00
CA SER A 193 12.50 18.38 -15.18
C SER A 193 11.38 19.38 -15.50
N GLN A 194 10.14 19.12 -15.09
CA GLN A 194 9.00 19.99 -15.39
C GLN A 194 8.89 21.16 -14.40
N ASP A 195 8.20 22.24 -14.81
CA ASP A 195 7.99 23.44 -13.98
C ASP A 195 7.25 23.16 -12.66
N PHE A 196 6.39 22.13 -12.65
CA PHE A 196 5.66 21.67 -11.45
C PHE A 196 6.44 20.64 -10.62
N GLY A 197 7.69 20.34 -10.98
CA GLY A 197 8.59 19.49 -10.19
C GLY A 197 8.99 20.15 -8.87
N HIS A 198 9.27 19.33 -7.86
CA HIS A 198 9.67 19.82 -6.55
C HIS A 198 11.17 20.17 -6.51
N LYS A 199 11.50 21.44 -6.79
CA LYS A 199 12.89 21.93 -6.93
C LYS A 199 13.78 21.64 -5.72
N GLY A 200 13.23 21.63 -4.51
CA GLY A 200 13.99 21.31 -3.29
C GLY A 200 14.51 19.87 -3.29
N SER A 201 13.66 18.91 -3.65
CA SER A 201 14.06 17.51 -3.79
C SER A 201 15.09 17.32 -4.91
N ALA A 202 14.86 17.96 -6.07
CA ALA A 202 15.80 17.91 -7.19
C ALA A 202 17.19 18.42 -6.78
N ARG A 203 17.24 19.54 -6.07
CA ARG A 203 18.50 20.13 -5.58
C ARG A 203 19.23 19.25 -4.59
N ASN A 204 18.51 18.67 -3.62
CA ASN A 204 19.13 17.81 -2.61
C ASN A 204 19.67 16.51 -3.21
N LEU A 205 18.99 15.95 -4.22
CA LEU A 205 19.39 14.70 -4.85
C LEU A 205 20.42 14.88 -5.98
N LEU A 206 20.31 15.95 -6.77
CA LEU A 206 21.02 16.13 -8.05
C LEU A 206 21.97 17.35 -8.07
N GLY A 207 21.92 18.20 -7.04
CA GLY A 207 22.72 19.42 -6.93
C GLY A 207 22.01 20.69 -7.44
N GLU A 208 22.68 21.85 -7.33
CA GLU A 208 22.11 23.17 -7.66
C GLU A 208 21.94 23.42 -9.17
N SER A 209 22.71 22.73 -10.00
CA SER A 209 22.67 22.88 -11.46
C SER A 209 22.89 21.52 -12.13
N PRO A 210 21.92 20.60 -11.98
CA PRO A 210 22.04 19.26 -12.53
C PRO A 210 22.03 19.27 -14.05
N ASP A 211 22.74 18.31 -14.65
CA ASP A 211 22.68 18.04 -16.08
C ASP A 211 21.20 17.84 -16.51
N PRO A 212 20.72 18.53 -17.57
CA PRO A 212 19.39 18.29 -18.13
C PRO A 212 19.07 16.82 -18.42
N GLU A 213 20.05 16.02 -18.84
CA GLU A 213 19.85 14.59 -19.07
C GLU A 213 19.68 13.81 -17.76
N LEU A 214 20.37 14.21 -16.69
CA LEU A 214 20.14 13.65 -15.35
C LEU A 214 18.76 14.04 -14.81
N LEU A 215 18.28 15.27 -15.06
CA LEU A 215 16.93 15.68 -14.72
C LEU A 215 15.87 14.83 -15.43
N LYS A 216 16.06 14.54 -16.72
CA LYS A 216 15.18 13.65 -17.48
C LYS A 216 15.25 12.22 -16.97
N LEU A 217 16.46 11.71 -16.72
CA LEU A 217 16.69 10.37 -16.19
C LEU A 217 15.96 10.18 -14.86
N MET A 218 16.01 11.20 -13.99
CA MET A 218 15.35 11.19 -12.68
C MET A 218 13.94 11.82 -12.72
N SER A 219 13.33 11.99 -13.89
CA SER A 219 11.91 12.30 -14.00
C SER A 219 11.19 10.99 -14.31
N ASN A 220 10.70 10.33 -13.26
CA ASN A 220 10.31 8.91 -13.34
C ASN A 220 9.11 8.67 -14.28
N GLU A 221 8.29 9.69 -14.58
CA GLU A 221 7.22 9.60 -15.59
C GLU A 221 7.76 9.33 -17.01
N LEU A 222 9.00 9.70 -17.28
CA LEU A 222 9.67 9.46 -18.57
C LEU A 222 10.30 8.07 -18.66
N GLN A 223 10.36 7.34 -17.53
CA GLN A 223 11.07 6.05 -17.39
C GLN A 223 10.10 4.87 -17.26
N VAL A 224 8.80 5.11 -17.34
CA VAL A 224 7.77 4.07 -17.29
C VAL A 224 7.85 3.18 -18.54
N THR A 225 7.82 1.88 -18.32
CA THR A 225 7.77 0.85 -19.37
C THR A 225 6.63 -0.13 -19.09
N ALA A 226 6.37 -1.06 -20.01
CA ALA A 226 5.40 -2.14 -19.78
C ALA A 226 5.77 -3.05 -18.58
N GLU A 227 7.05 -3.04 -18.17
CA GLU A 227 7.54 -3.83 -17.05
C GLU A 227 7.44 -3.10 -15.70
N THR A 228 7.10 -1.81 -15.70
CA THR A 228 6.80 -1.07 -14.47
C THR A 228 5.65 -1.77 -13.74
N PRO A 229 5.74 -1.98 -12.41
CA PRO A 229 4.75 -2.78 -11.70
C PRO A 229 3.41 -2.04 -11.52
N PRO A 230 2.32 -2.79 -11.25
CA PRO A 230 1.04 -2.19 -10.90
C PRO A 230 1.19 -1.15 -9.79
N THR A 231 0.56 0.02 -9.97
CA THR A 231 0.81 1.16 -9.09
C THR A 231 -0.48 1.77 -8.54
N PHE A 232 -0.50 2.01 -7.23
CA PHE A 232 -1.51 2.83 -6.54
C PHE A 232 -0.95 4.22 -6.27
N LEU A 233 -1.74 5.26 -6.53
CA LEU A 233 -1.38 6.64 -6.22
C LEU A 233 -2.48 7.33 -5.42
N PHE A 234 -2.11 8.18 -4.48
CA PHE A 234 -3.03 9.21 -3.99
C PHE A 234 -2.35 10.57 -3.86
N HIS A 235 -3.14 11.64 -4.00
CA HIS A 235 -2.70 13.03 -3.86
C HIS A 235 -3.86 13.92 -3.41
N THR A 236 -3.56 15.17 -3.04
CA THR A 236 -4.54 16.22 -2.79
C THR A 236 -4.39 17.39 -3.77
N SER A 237 -5.50 18.05 -4.13
CA SER A 237 -5.52 19.21 -5.05
C SER A 237 -4.96 20.47 -4.39
N ASP A 238 -5.08 20.56 -3.07
CA ASP A 238 -4.58 21.66 -2.25
C ASP A 238 -3.08 21.58 -1.95
N ASP A 239 -2.38 20.53 -2.40
CA ASP A 239 -0.93 20.43 -2.24
C ASP A 239 -0.20 21.53 -3.02
N LYS A 240 0.44 22.44 -2.29
CA LYS A 240 1.24 23.55 -2.83
C LYS A 240 2.74 23.31 -2.74
N VAL A 241 3.17 22.22 -2.10
CA VAL A 241 4.59 21.86 -1.98
C VAL A 241 4.98 20.96 -3.13
N VAL A 242 4.20 19.89 -3.35
CA VAL A 242 4.35 18.99 -4.48
C VAL A 242 3.03 19.02 -5.25
N PRO A 243 2.96 19.71 -6.40
CA PRO A 243 1.70 19.77 -7.15
C PRO A 243 1.21 18.37 -7.54
N PRO A 244 -0.12 18.11 -7.49
CA PRO A 244 -0.71 16.81 -7.84
C PRO A 244 -0.44 16.37 -9.28
N MET A 245 -0.01 17.30 -10.14
CA MET A 245 0.45 17.02 -11.49
C MET A 245 1.60 16.00 -11.54
N ASN A 246 2.38 15.84 -10.47
CA ASN A 246 3.35 14.75 -10.34
C ASN A 246 2.66 13.38 -10.44
N SER A 247 1.60 13.15 -9.66
CA SER A 247 0.81 11.91 -9.74
C SER A 247 0.09 11.75 -11.07
N VAL A 248 -0.49 12.84 -11.60
CA VAL A 248 -1.21 12.80 -12.89
C VAL A 248 -0.26 12.39 -14.02
N ALA A 249 0.94 12.98 -14.08
CA ALA A 249 1.93 12.67 -15.12
C ALA A 249 2.37 11.20 -15.05
N PHE A 250 2.65 10.67 -13.86
CA PHE A 250 3.02 9.26 -13.70
C PHE A 250 1.87 8.33 -14.07
N TYR A 251 0.65 8.62 -13.62
CA TYR A 251 -0.55 7.83 -13.96
C TYR A 251 -0.81 7.80 -15.47
N GLN A 252 -0.63 8.94 -16.16
CA GLN A 252 -0.73 8.99 -17.62
C GLN A 252 0.33 8.13 -18.31
N ALA A 253 1.57 8.16 -17.83
CA ALA A 253 2.66 7.33 -18.35
C ALA A 253 2.37 5.82 -18.16
N LEU A 254 1.90 5.41 -16.98
CA LEU A 254 1.49 4.04 -16.68
C LEU A 254 0.39 3.55 -17.63
N ASN A 255 -0.67 4.35 -17.81
CA ASN A 255 -1.76 4.00 -18.74
C ASN A 255 -1.26 3.88 -20.19
N LYS A 256 -0.40 4.80 -20.64
CA LYS A 256 0.17 4.76 -21.98
C LYS A 256 1.01 3.49 -22.22
N ALA A 257 1.69 2.99 -21.18
CA ALA A 257 2.47 1.76 -21.22
C ALA A 257 1.63 0.49 -21.01
N GLY A 258 0.32 0.61 -20.76
CA GLY A 258 -0.55 -0.54 -20.47
C GLY A 258 -0.37 -1.14 -19.07
N VAL A 259 0.27 -0.41 -18.16
CA VAL A 259 0.49 -0.84 -16.78
C VAL A 259 -0.78 -0.59 -15.95
N PRO A 260 -1.30 -1.59 -15.21
CA PRO A 260 -2.44 -1.38 -14.31
C PRO A 260 -2.14 -0.31 -13.25
N ALA A 261 -2.99 0.71 -13.18
CA ALA A 261 -2.81 1.81 -12.24
C ALA A 261 -4.14 2.27 -11.64
N GLU A 262 -4.11 2.67 -10.37
CA GLU A 262 -5.23 3.29 -9.67
C GLU A 262 -4.77 4.61 -9.05
N MET A 263 -5.53 5.69 -9.23
CA MET A 263 -5.18 7.01 -8.72
C MET A 263 -6.37 7.69 -8.05
N HIS A 264 -6.14 8.25 -6.85
CA HIS A 264 -7.13 9.04 -6.11
C HIS A 264 -6.61 10.46 -5.87
N ILE A 265 -7.31 11.46 -6.41
CA ILE A 265 -7.02 12.88 -6.12
C ILE A 265 -8.14 13.44 -5.26
N PHE A 266 -7.84 13.72 -4.00
CA PHE A 266 -8.77 14.35 -3.08
C PHE A 266 -8.71 15.87 -3.21
N ARG A 267 -9.82 16.56 -2.91
CA ARG A 267 -9.84 18.02 -2.97
C ARG A 267 -8.95 18.65 -1.90
N HIS A 268 -9.13 18.26 -0.64
CA HIS A 268 -8.53 18.91 0.53
C HIS A 268 -7.47 18.06 1.21
N GLY A 269 -6.45 18.74 1.73
CA GLY A 269 -5.35 18.18 2.53
C GLY A 269 -4.03 18.85 2.15
N ARG A 270 -3.24 19.24 3.14
CA ARG A 270 -1.89 19.80 2.93
C ARG A 270 -0.91 18.73 2.44
N HIS A 271 0.29 19.11 2.04
CA HIS A 271 1.39 18.17 1.83
C HIS A 271 1.75 17.42 3.13
N GLY A 272 2.21 16.17 3.03
CA GLY A 272 2.68 15.40 4.19
C GLY A 272 1.56 15.01 5.15
N VAL A 273 0.42 14.58 4.61
CA VAL A 273 -0.77 14.18 5.38
C VAL A 273 -0.64 12.80 6.03
N SER A 274 0.29 11.95 5.60
CA SER A 274 0.43 10.56 6.04
C SER A 274 -0.94 9.83 6.00
N LEU A 275 -1.35 9.16 7.06
CA LEU A 275 -2.65 8.50 7.22
C LEU A 275 -3.85 9.47 7.28
N ALA A 276 -3.58 10.78 7.32
CA ALA A 276 -4.55 11.86 7.27
C ALA A 276 -5.69 11.78 8.31
N PRO A 277 -5.40 11.51 9.61
CA PRO A 277 -6.44 11.51 10.62
C PRO A 277 -7.09 12.91 10.68
N GLY A 278 -8.42 12.96 10.57
CA GLY A 278 -9.19 14.22 10.66
C GLY A 278 -9.62 14.86 9.35
N TYR A 279 -9.30 14.27 8.19
CA TYR A 279 -9.86 14.69 6.90
C TYR A 279 -10.91 13.67 6.42
N PRO A 280 -12.23 13.92 6.55
CA PRO A 280 -13.24 12.89 6.33
C PRO A 280 -13.19 12.22 4.96
N ALA A 281 -12.92 12.98 3.90
CA ALA A 281 -12.82 12.45 2.55
C ALA A 281 -11.46 11.79 2.26
N LEU A 282 -10.38 12.32 2.82
CA LEU A 282 -9.01 11.84 2.54
C LEU A 282 -8.65 10.64 3.42
N SER A 283 -9.17 10.54 4.64
CA SER A 283 -8.88 9.46 5.59
C SER A 283 -9.35 8.08 5.12
N VAL A 284 -10.07 8.00 3.99
CA VAL A 284 -10.46 6.75 3.34
C VAL A 284 -9.37 6.19 2.42
N TRP A 285 -8.33 6.97 2.08
CA TRP A 285 -7.27 6.51 1.18
C TRP A 285 -6.60 5.20 1.65
N PRO A 286 -6.37 4.94 2.95
CA PRO A 286 -5.80 3.67 3.40
C PRO A 286 -6.74 2.49 3.11
N ASP A 287 -8.06 2.68 3.23
CA ASP A 287 -9.05 1.65 2.89
C ASP A 287 -9.10 1.40 1.38
N LEU A 288 -8.97 2.46 0.56
CA LEU A 288 -8.86 2.34 -0.90
C LEU A 288 -7.60 1.58 -1.29
N LEU A 289 -6.47 1.84 -0.64
CA LEU A 289 -5.23 1.08 -0.83
C LEU A 289 -5.45 -0.41 -0.52
N LEU A 290 -6.06 -0.76 0.62
CA LEU A 290 -6.31 -2.16 0.98
C LEU A 290 -7.24 -2.84 -0.03
N ASN A 291 -8.28 -2.14 -0.48
CA ASN A 291 -9.19 -2.64 -1.53
C ASN A 291 -8.47 -2.87 -2.86
N TRP A 292 -7.56 -1.97 -3.25
CA TRP A 292 -6.74 -2.14 -4.44
C TRP A 292 -5.78 -3.33 -4.30
N MET A 293 -5.08 -3.47 -3.16
CA MET A 293 -4.17 -4.60 -2.90
C MET A 293 -4.92 -5.94 -2.93
N LYS A 294 -6.09 -5.99 -2.30
CA LYS A 294 -7.01 -7.14 -2.33
C LYS A 294 -7.45 -7.47 -3.76
N SER A 295 -7.92 -6.47 -4.49
CA SER A 295 -8.41 -6.62 -5.87
C SER A 295 -7.30 -6.94 -6.87
N SER A 296 -6.05 -6.65 -6.53
CA SER A 296 -4.86 -7.01 -7.31
C SER A 296 -4.26 -8.37 -6.91
N GLY A 297 -4.78 -9.01 -5.85
CA GLY A 297 -4.30 -10.31 -5.37
C GLY A 297 -3.03 -10.23 -4.53
N PHE A 298 -2.62 -9.04 -4.06
CA PHE A 298 -1.41 -8.91 -3.24
C PHE A 298 -1.62 -9.39 -1.80
N LEU A 299 -2.87 -9.50 -1.32
CA LEU A 299 -3.18 -9.91 0.05
C LEU A 299 -3.50 -11.40 0.22
N THR A 300 -3.45 -12.20 -0.85
CA THR A 300 -3.77 -13.62 -0.80
C THR A 300 -3.01 -14.42 -1.86
N ASP A 301 -2.69 -15.67 -1.59
CA ASP A 301 -2.15 -16.64 -2.54
C ASP A 301 -3.26 -17.36 -3.35
N ALA A 302 -4.54 -17.04 -3.07
CA ALA A 302 -5.66 -17.66 -3.75
C ALA A 302 -5.66 -17.32 -5.24
N LYS A 303 -5.49 -18.36 -6.06
CA LYS A 303 -5.55 -18.25 -7.52
C LYS A 303 -6.95 -17.86 -7.98
N ARG A 304 -7.03 -17.13 -9.09
CA ARG A 304 -8.28 -16.78 -9.76
C ARG A 304 -8.56 -17.73 -10.90
N SER A 305 -9.79 -17.75 -11.39
CA SER A 305 -10.16 -18.54 -12.57
C SER A 305 -11.25 -17.84 -13.37
N ALA A 306 -11.26 -18.12 -14.68
CA ALA A 306 -12.30 -17.59 -15.54
C ALA A 306 -13.63 -18.30 -15.24
N VAL A 307 -14.72 -17.53 -15.25
CA VAL A 307 -16.07 -18.06 -15.14
C VAL A 307 -16.96 -17.44 -16.20
N GLU A 308 -17.71 -18.26 -16.90
CA GLU A 308 -18.76 -17.84 -17.81
C GLU A 308 -20.01 -18.66 -17.58
N GLY A 309 -21.11 -18.26 -18.21
CA GLY A 309 -22.29 -19.08 -18.14
C GLY A 309 -23.57 -18.35 -18.47
N THR A 310 -24.67 -18.96 -18.03
CA THR A 310 -26.03 -18.51 -18.29
C THR A 310 -26.87 -18.38 -17.03
N ILE A 311 -27.76 -17.40 -17.02
CA ILE A 311 -28.69 -17.10 -15.93
C ILE A 311 -30.07 -16.87 -16.52
N THR A 312 -31.02 -17.69 -16.08
CA THR A 312 -32.45 -17.53 -16.33
C THR A 312 -33.17 -17.19 -15.03
N VAL A 313 -34.27 -16.44 -15.15
CA VAL A 313 -35.24 -16.17 -14.09
C VAL A 313 -36.61 -16.60 -14.63
N ASP A 314 -37.26 -17.52 -13.94
CA ASP A 314 -38.52 -18.17 -14.34
C ASP A 314 -38.45 -18.75 -15.77
N GLY A 315 -37.33 -19.43 -16.08
CA GLY A 315 -37.11 -20.03 -17.40
C GLY A 315 -36.82 -19.03 -18.53
N SER A 316 -36.80 -17.73 -18.25
CA SER A 316 -36.46 -16.68 -19.23
C SER A 316 -35.06 -16.13 -18.98
N PRO A 317 -34.24 -15.86 -20.01
CA PRO A 317 -32.92 -15.25 -19.82
C PRO A 317 -32.99 -13.93 -19.03
N LEU A 318 -32.10 -13.77 -18.04
CA LEU A 318 -31.97 -12.51 -17.31
C LEU A 318 -31.48 -11.42 -18.27
N ARG A 319 -32.39 -10.55 -18.71
CA ARG A 319 -32.11 -9.54 -19.75
C ARG A 319 -30.97 -8.60 -19.38
N TRP A 320 -31.00 -8.07 -18.16
CA TRP A 320 -29.98 -7.17 -17.65
C TRP A 320 -29.81 -7.34 -16.14
N GLY A 321 -28.57 -7.52 -15.72
CA GLY A 321 -28.27 -7.66 -14.31
C GLY A 321 -26.79 -7.81 -14.01
N THR A 322 -26.51 -8.26 -12.80
CA THR A 322 -25.16 -8.62 -12.37
C THR A 322 -25.16 -9.98 -11.67
N ILE A 323 -24.01 -10.64 -11.73
CA ILE A 323 -23.68 -11.80 -10.92
C ILE A 323 -22.43 -11.48 -10.12
N THR A 324 -22.47 -11.75 -8.82
CA THR A 324 -21.38 -11.47 -7.89
C THR A 324 -20.96 -12.75 -7.19
N PHE A 325 -19.67 -13.05 -7.23
CA PHE A 325 -19.02 -14.15 -6.52
C PHE A 325 -18.34 -13.60 -5.28
N LYS A 326 -18.70 -14.13 -4.12
CA LYS A 326 -18.15 -13.73 -2.81
C LYS A 326 -17.47 -14.94 -2.17
N PRO A 327 -16.15 -14.90 -1.91
CA PRO A 327 -15.43 -16.00 -1.28
C PRO A 327 -16.04 -16.40 0.07
N VAL A 328 -16.07 -17.69 0.37
CA VAL A 328 -16.55 -18.25 1.65
C VAL A 328 -15.42 -19.05 2.30
N GLY A 329 -15.30 -18.96 3.63
CA GLY A 329 -14.31 -19.71 4.42
C GLY A 329 -13.34 -18.79 5.16
N GLU A 330 -12.10 -19.24 5.33
CA GLU A 330 -11.06 -18.50 6.04
C GLU A 330 -10.44 -17.40 5.18
N HIS A 331 -10.00 -16.32 5.84
CA HIS A 331 -9.30 -15.18 5.26
C HIS A 331 -10.04 -14.52 4.08
N THR A 332 -11.36 -14.47 4.14
CA THR A 332 -12.21 -13.86 3.09
C THR A 332 -12.06 -12.35 3.03
N GLU A 333 -11.64 -11.73 4.14
CA GLU A 333 -11.27 -10.33 4.23
C GLU A 333 -10.14 -9.95 3.25
N ASN A 334 -9.28 -10.90 2.87
CA ASN A 334 -8.15 -10.70 1.93
C ASN A 334 -8.44 -11.15 0.49
N LYS A 335 -9.59 -11.82 0.25
CA LYS A 335 -9.96 -12.38 -1.06
C LYS A 335 -11.01 -11.49 -1.74
N PRO A 336 -10.81 -11.04 -2.99
CA PRO A 336 -11.72 -10.12 -3.66
C PRO A 336 -13.07 -10.78 -3.95
N ALA A 337 -14.15 -10.02 -3.77
CA ALA A 337 -15.42 -10.32 -4.41
C ALA A 337 -15.37 -9.81 -5.85
N VAL A 338 -16.03 -10.53 -6.76
CA VAL A 338 -15.96 -10.22 -8.19
C VAL A 338 -17.37 -10.12 -8.75
N CYS A 339 -17.64 -9.04 -9.49
CA CYS A 339 -18.92 -8.77 -10.12
C CYS A 339 -18.80 -8.82 -11.64
N GLY A 340 -19.67 -9.60 -12.28
CA GLY A 340 -19.81 -9.67 -13.73
C GLY A 340 -21.14 -9.08 -14.19
N ARG A 341 -21.15 -8.47 -15.36
CA ARG A 341 -22.38 -8.04 -16.03
C ARG A 341 -23.07 -9.23 -16.67
N VAL A 342 -24.38 -9.30 -16.53
CA VAL A 342 -25.26 -10.26 -17.19
C VAL A 342 -26.05 -9.53 -18.28
N LEU A 343 -25.98 -10.01 -19.51
CA LEU A 343 -26.71 -9.48 -20.66
C LEU A 343 -27.37 -10.62 -21.42
N ASN A 344 -28.70 -10.55 -21.60
CA ASN A 344 -29.50 -11.58 -22.28
C ASN A 344 -29.19 -13.00 -21.77
N GLY A 345 -29.12 -13.10 -20.44
CA GLY A 345 -28.82 -14.31 -19.70
C GLY A 345 -27.34 -14.71 -19.69
N LYS A 346 -26.45 -14.08 -20.46
CA LYS A 346 -25.04 -14.50 -20.53
C LYS A 346 -24.13 -13.61 -19.69
N PHE A 347 -23.09 -14.20 -19.12
CA PHE A 347 -21.99 -13.46 -18.48
C PHE A 347 -20.66 -14.16 -18.78
N SER A 348 -19.58 -13.40 -18.71
CA SER A 348 -18.21 -13.91 -18.78
C SER A 348 -17.30 -13.00 -17.98
N ILE A 349 -16.47 -13.59 -17.14
CA ILE A 349 -15.48 -12.92 -16.29
C ILE A 349 -14.15 -13.64 -16.54
N PRO A 350 -13.14 -12.95 -17.13
CA PRO A 350 -11.84 -13.55 -17.41
C PRO A 350 -11.03 -13.78 -16.12
N GLU A 351 -10.06 -14.68 -16.20
CA GLU A 351 -9.21 -15.09 -15.08
C GLU A 351 -8.49 -13.91 -14.39
N ALA A 352 -8.01 -12.93 -15.16
CA ALA A 352 -7.25 -11.78 -14.65
C ALA A 352 -7.96 -11.04 -13.50
N TYR A 353 -9.29 -10.99 -13.54
CA TYR A 353 -10.12 -10.41 -12.47
C TYR A 353 -11.29 -11.32 -12.09
N GLY A 354 -11.12 -12.62 -12.30
CA GLY A 354 -12.12 -13.64 -12.01
C GLY A 354 -12.22 -13.97 -10.51
N PRO A 355 -13.26 -14.72 -10.09
CA PRO A 355 -13.37 -15.16 -8.71
C PRO A 355 -12.18 -16.03 -8.30
N VAL A 356 -11.87 -16.01 -7.00
CA VAL A 356 -10.86 -16.90 -6.44
C VAL A 356 -11.34 -18.35 -6.47
N GLN A 357 -10.41 -19.27 -6.70
CA GLN A 357 -10.63 -20.72 -6.60
C GLN A 357 -11.14 -21.11 -5.20
N GLY A 358 -11.98 -22.14 -5.15
CA GLY A 358 -12.67 -22.58 -3.94
C GLY A 358 -14.14 -22.16 -3.90
N THR A 359 -14.77 -22.30 -2.73
CA THR A 359 -16.20 -22.06 -2.58
C THR A 359 -16.52 -20.57 -2.53
N ASN A 360 -17.41 -20.14 -3.43
CA ASN A 360 -17.93 -18.79 -3.48
C ASN A 360 -19.46 -18.83 -3.30
N SER A 361 -20.00 -17.89 -2.55
CA SER A 361 -21.43 -17.60 -2.57
C SER A 361 -21.75 -16.72 -3.78
N ILE A 362 -22.94 -16.94 -4.35
CA ILE A 362 -23.39 -16.22 -5.54
C ILE A 362 -24.53 -15.28 -5.16
N GLU A 363 -24.45 -14.05 -5.67
CA GLU A 363 -25.51 -13.06 -5.63
C GLU A 363 -25.83 -12.58 -7.05
N VAL A 364 -27.10 -12.71 -7.46
CA VAL A 364 -27.59 -12.18 -8.72
C VAL A 364 -28.56 -11.04 -8.45
N ILE A 365 -28.35 -9.91 -9.13
CA ILE A 365 -29.22 -8.73 -9.09
C ILE A 365 -29.82 -8.54 -10.47
N ASN A 366 -31.16 -8.59 -10.53
CA ASN A 366 -31.91 -8.17 -11.71
C ASN A 366 -32.05 -6.65 -11.68
N MET A 367 -31.52 -5.98 -12.69
CA MET A 367 -31.56 -4.52 -12.79
C MET A 367 -32.83 -3.99 -13.49
N GLY A 368 -33.76 -4.89 -13.81
CA GLY A 368 -35.02 -4.58 -14.46
C GLY A 368 -34.91 -4.55 -15.99
N ASP A 369 -36.04 -4.27 -16.64
CA ASP A 369 -36.07 -3.94 -18.06
C ASP A 369 -35.54 -2.51 -18.28
N PHE A 370 -34.95 -2.25 -19.45
CA PHE A 370 -34.66 -0.89 -19.92
C PHE A 370 -35.99 -0.13 -20.17
N LYS A 371 -36.62 0.33 -19.10
CA LYS A 371 -37.71 1.30 -19.16
C LYS A 371 -37.11 2.70 -19.38
N PRO A 372 -37.86 3.69 -19.88
CA PRO A 372 -37.45 5.07 -19.69
C PRO A 372 -37.48 5.33 -18.16
N PHE A 373 -36.31 5.58 -17.57
CA PHE A 373 -36.10 5.94 -16.14
C PHE A 373 -36.13 4.82 -15.07
N PRO A 374 -35.37 3.70 -15.19
CA PRO A 374 -35.16 2.81 -14.06
C PRO A 374 -34.42 3.55 -12.93
N THR A 375 -34.88 3.39 -11.70
CA THR A 375 -34.20 3.89 -10.49
C THR A 375 -33.40 2.78 -9.82
N GLN A 376 -32.53 3.12 -8.86
CA GLN A 376 -31.86 2.10 -8.05
C GLN A 376 -32.84 1.21 -7.26
N ASP A 377 -34.04 1.72 -6.97
CA ASP A 377 -35.08 0.98 -6.25
C ASP A 377 -35.74 -0.11 -7.11
N ASP A 378 -35.62 -0.03 -8.43
CA ASP A 378 -36.10 -1.06 -9.35
C ASP A 378 -35.20 -2.31 -9.35
N PHE A 379 -33.99 -2.21 -8.77
CA PHE A 379 -33.04 -3.32 -8.73
C PHE A 379 -33.47 -4.35 -7.69
N LYS A 380 -33.77 -5.56 -8.17
CA LYS A 380 -34.22 -6.67 -7.32
C LYS A 380 -33.14 -7.73 -7.24
N ARG A 381 -32.69 -7.99 -6.01
CA ARG A 381 -31.89 -9.18 -5.73
C ARG A 381 -32.77 -10.42 -5.96
N VAL A 382 -32.36 -11.28 -6.89
CA VAL A 382 -33.12 -12.51 -7.26
C VAL A 382 -32.63 -13.77 -6.55
N THR A 383 -31.50 -13.69 -5.86
CA THR A 383 -30.95 -14.78 -5.01
C THR A 383 -30.81 -14.31 -3.56
N GLN A 384 -31.11 -15.13 -2.55
CA GLN A 384 -30.66 -14.78 -1.20
C GLN A 384 -29.15 -15.02 -1.05
N THR A 385 -28.43 -14.05 -0.49
CA THR A 385 -26.99 -14.15 -0.23
C THR A 385 -26.70 -15.40 0.60
N GLY A 386 -25.78 -16.25 0.13
CA GLY A 386 -25.36 -17.46 0.81
C GLY A 386 -26.21 -18.71 0.56
N GLN A 387 -27.37 -18.61 -0.11
CA GLN A 387 -28.16 -19.80 -0.51
C GLN A 387 -27.51 -20.57 -1.66
N ILE A 388 -26.89 -19.87 -2.60
CA ILE A 388 -26.21 -20.50 -3.73
C ILE A 388 -24.72 -20.45 -3.47
N LYS A 389 -24.09 -21.64 -3.45
CA LYS A 389 -22.64 -21.81 -3.36
C LYS A 389 -22.15 -22.52 -4.62
N PHE A 390 -21.01 -22.08 -5.13
CA PHE A 390 -20.37 -22.66 -6.29
C PHE A 390 -18.87 -22.82 -6.03
N ASN A 391 -18.32 -23.95 -6.44
CA ASN A 391 -16.90 -24.22 -6.32
C ASN A 391 -16.21 -23.79 -7.62
N ILE A 392 -15.30 -22.82 -7.50
CA ILE A 392 -14.46 -22.37 -8.59
C ILE A 392 -13.24 -23.29 -8.66
N PHE A 393 -13.08 -23.98 -9.79
CA PHE A 393 -11.95 -24.84 -10.09
C PHE A 393 -10.93 -24.11 -10.95
N SER A 394 -9.73 -24.68 -11.08
CA SER A 394 -8.72 -24.18 -12.01
C SER A 394 -9.20 -24.27 -13.46
N GLY A 395 -8.74 -23.32 -14.28
CA GLY A 395 -9.12 -23.23 -15.69
C GLY A 395 -10.47 -22.53 -15.88
N LYS A 396 -11.20 -22.93 -16.91
CA LYS A 396 -12.48 -22.32 -17.31
C LYS A 396 -13.64 -23.00 -16.58
N ASN A 397 -14.48 -22.21 -15.93
CA ASN A 397 -15.69 -22.67 -15.25
C ASN A 397 -16.93 -22.25 -16.05
N ASP A 398 -17.85 -23.17 -16.29
CA ASP A 398 -19.16 -22.89 -16.91
C ASP A 398 -20.27 -23.11 -15.86
N LEU A 399 -21.17 -22.14 -15.76
CA LEU A 399 -22.22 -22.10 -14.74
C LEU A 399 -23.58 -21.77 -15.36
N ALA A 400 -24.52 -22.71 -15.27
CA ALA A 400 -25.93 -22.50 -15.63
C ALA A 400 -26.79 -22.36 -14.37
N LEU A 401 -27.50 -21.24 -14.24
CA LEU A 401 -28.43 -20.95 -13.14
C LEU A 401 -29.84 -20.70 -13.67
N ASP A 402 -30.83 -21.46 -13.19
CA ASP A 402 -32.26 -21.16 -13.36
C ASP A 402 -32.88 -20.77 -12.01
N LEU A 403 -33.21 -19.49 -11.88
CA LEU A 403 -33.70 -18.88 -10.65
C LEU A 403 -35.21 -18.71 -10.72
N LYS A 404 -35.89 -18.72 -9.57
CA LYS A 404 -37.30 -18.32 -9.48
C LYS A 404 -37.40 -16.88 -9.01
N SER A 405 -38.25 -16.07 -9.64
CA SER A 405 -38.59 -14.77 -9.05
C SER A 405 -39.35 -14.98 -7.73
N LYS A 406 -39.05 -14.14 -6.75
CA LYS A 406 -39.72 -14.16 -5.45
C LYS A 406 -40.96 -13.29 -5.45
#